data_AF-A0AAW7NPP0-F1
#
_entry.id   AF-A0AAW7NPP0-F1
#
_cell.length_a   1.000
_cell.length_b   1.000
_cell.length_c   1.000
_cell.angle_alpha   90.00
_cell.angle_beta   90.00
_cell.angle_gamma   90.00
#
_symmetry.space_group_name_H-M   'P 1'
#
loop_
_entity.id
_entity.type
_entity.pdbx_description
1 polymer ?
#
loop_
_entity_poly.entity_id
_entity_poly.type
_entity_poly.pdbx_seq_one_letter_code
_entity_poly.pdbx_strand_id
1 'polypeptide(L)'
;MQRHKNIYLLIILCTVLCIITLVHKGENNSVKNTTYEMDKLVKIDEKKLSSKENNPLEVPLILQNPELERGCEVTSLAMLLNFNSLSVDKLELAENIKYVPFQKNGFMGNMDEGFVGDMYDIDMPGLGVHIKPILELAKLYISENCIIDLTGSNPEDLYKAIDKEHPVWILTNASFRKLPDYEFRTWKTNMGERQVTYRQHSVLLTGYTDQYVYINDPLDTEKNKRIDKKDFEEAWVQLGRQALTIIP
;
A
#
# COMPACT_ATOMS: atom_id res chain seq x y z
N MET A 1 -58.19 15.02 -69.47
CA MET A 1 -57.72 15.80 -68.29
C MET A 1 -57.38 14.98 -67.04
N GLN A 2 -57.70 13.68 -66.94
CA GLN A 2 -57.43 12.86 -65.74
C GLN A 2 -55.98 12.36 -65.62
N ARG A 3 -55.28 12.11 -66.75
CA ARG A 3 -53.96 11.44 -66.77
C ARG A 3 -52.81 12.30 -66.22
N HIS A 4 -52.88 13.63 -66.37
CA HIS A 4 -51.85 14.54 -65.86
C HIS A 4 -51.96 14.75 -64.35
N LYS A 5 -53.17 14.72 -63.75
CA LYS A 5 -53.35 14.90 -62.30
C LYS A 5 -52.72 13.77 -61.49
N ASN A 6 -52.75 12.53 -61.98
CA ASN A 6 -52.16 11.38 -61.28
C ASN A 6 -50.62 11.40 -61.31
N ILE A 7 -50.01 11.98 -62.35
CA ILE A 7 -48.54 12.13 -62.44
C ILE A 7 -48.06 13.19 -61.44
N TYR A 8 -48.74 14.33 -61.34
CA TYR A 8 -48.41 15.35 -60.34
C TYR A 8 -48.61 14.86 -58.90
N LEU A 9 -49.66 14.07 -58.65
CA LEU A 9 -49.90 13.49 -57.32
C LEU A 9 -48.81 12.47 -56.94
N LEU A 10 -48.31 11.68 -57.89
CA LEU A 10 -47.23 10.71 -57.66
C LEU A 10 -45.88 11.40 -57.40
N ILE A 11 -45.58 12.49 -58.12
CA ILE A 11 -44.35 13.27 -57.92
C ILE A 11 -44.35 13.94 -56.54
N ILE A 12 -45.48 14.52 -56.11
CA ILE A 12 -45.61 15.13 -54.78
C ILE A 12 -45.48 14.09 -53.66
N LEU A 13 -46.03 12.88 -53.85
CA LEU A 13 -45.90 11.81 -52.87
C LEU A 13 -44.43 11.36 -52.73
N CYS A 14 -43.70 11.24 -53.85
CA CYS A 14 -42.29 10.88 -53.84
C CYS A 14 -41.40 11.95 -53.19
N THR A 15 -41.66 13.25 -53.42
CA THR A 15 -40.87 14.31 -52.79
C THR A 15 -41.12 14.42 -51.29
N VAL A 16 -42.37 14.22 -50.84
CA VAL A 16 -42.70 14.19 -49.41
C VAL A 16 -42.07 12.99 -48.71
N LEU A 17 -42.09 11.80 -49.30
CA LEU A 17 -41.38 10.64 -48.75
C LEU A 17 -39.86 10.85 -48.67
N CYS A 18 -39.25 11.46 -49.70
CA CYS A 18 -37.83 11.78 -49.66
C CYS A 18 -37.49 12.76 -48.53
N ILE A 19 -38.30 13.80 -48.30
CA ILE A 19 -38.07 14.76 -47.20
C ILE A 19 -38.20 14.07 -45.83
N ILE A 20 -39.21 13.21 -45.63
CA ILE A 20 -39.38 12.48 -44.36
C ILE A 20 -38.20 11.56 -44.09
N THR A 21 -37.69 10.84 -45.10
CA THR A 21 -36.49 9.98 -44.93
C THR A 21 -35.21 10.77 -44.64
N LEU A 22 -35.08 11.98 -45.20
CA LEU A 22 -33.94 12.88 -44.93
C LEU A 22 -34.01 13.48 -43.51
N VAL A 23 -35.21 13.86 -43.04
CA VAL A 23 -35.41 14.39 -41.68
C VAL A 23 -35.18 13.29 -40.62
N HIS A 24 -35.70 12.07 -40.83
CA HIS A 24 -35.43 10.93 -39.93
C HIS A 24 -33.96 10.50 -39.90
N LYS A 25 -33.20 10.72 -40.98
CA LYS A 25 -31.75 10.47 -41.02
C LYS A 25 -30.96 11.59 -40.31
N GLY A 26 -31.48 12.82 -40.31
CA GLY A 26 -30.90 13.96 -39.61
C GLY A 26 -31.03 13.86 -38.08
N GLU A 27 -32.21 13.51 -37.56
CA GLU A 27 -32.44 13.37 -36.11
C GLU A 27 -31.71 12.16 -35.51
N ASN A 28 -31.71 11.00 -36.21
CA ASN A 28 -30.99 9.82 -35.74
C ASN A 28 -29.47 9.99 -35.73
N ASN A 29 -28.91 10.82 -36.62
CA ASN A 29 -27.48 11.15 -36.60
C ASN A 29 -27.13 12.17 -35.50
N SER A 30 -28.02 13.14 -35.21
CA SER A 30 -27.82 14.08 -34.10
C SER A 30 -27.83 13.36 -32.75
N VAL A 31 -28.83 12.50 -32.50
CA VAL A 31 -28.96 11.78 -31.22
C VAL A 31 -27.82 10.77 -31.04
N LYS A 32 -27.43 10.02 -32.09
CA LYS A 32 -26.28 9.10 -32.03
C LYS A 32 -24.96 9.81 -31.77
N ASN A 33 -24.73 10.97 -32.39
CA ASN A 33 -23.52 11.75 -32.17
C ASN A 33 -23.45 12.33 -30.74
N THR A 34 -24.58 12.79 -30.19
CA THR A 34 -24.62 13.29 -28.80
C THR A 34 -24.43 12.17 -27.77
N THR A 35 -25.00 10.98 -27.95
CA THR A 35 -24.69 9.83 -27.07
C THR A 35 -23.25 9.36 -27.21
N TYR A 36 -22.67 9.38 -28.43
CA TYR A 36 -21.27 9.02 -28.63
C TYR A 36 -20.32 10.02 -27.96
N GLU A 37 -20.62 11.31 -28.01
CA GLU A 37 -19.81 12.35 -27.36
C GLU A 37 -20.01 12.37 -25.85
N MET A 38 -21.22 12.13 -25.35
CA MET A 38 -21.49 12.00 -23.91
C MET A 38 -20.80 10.75 -23.33
N ASP A 39 -20.87 9.60 -24.00
CA ASP A 39 -20.12 8.40 -23.62
C ASP A 39 -18.61 8.60 -23.73
N LYS A 40 -18.14 9.43 -24.68
CA LYS A 40 -16.72 9.80 -24.77
C LYS A 40 -16.33 10.73 -23.63
N LEU A 41 -17.16 11.69 -23.25
CA LEU A 41 -16.93 12.62 -22.14
C LEU A 41 -16.98 11.90 -20.79
N VAL A 42 -17.93 10.99 -20.58
CA VAL A 42 -18.03 10.13 -19.39
C VAL A 42 -16.85 9.15 -19.34
N LYS A 43 -16.43 8.55 -20.47
CA LYS A 43 -15.20 7.74 -20.53
C LYS A 43 -13.92 8.56 -20.39
N ILE A 44 -13.92 9.83 -20.78
CA ILE A 44 -12.78 10.74 -20.58
C ILE A 44 -12.70 11.13 -19.11
N ASP A 45 -13.81 11.36 -18.42
CA ASP A 45 -13.83 11.65 -16.97
C ASP A 45 -13.51 10.41 -16.13
N GLU A 46 -14.02 9.22 -16.47
CA GLU A 46 -13.62 7.96 -15.80
C GLU A 46 -12.15 7.62 -16.06
N LYS A 47 -11.63 7.93 -17.26
CA LYS A 47 -10.21 7.72 -17.60
C LYS A 47 -9.30 8.82 -17.04
N LYS A 48 -9.85 9.95 -16.57
CA LYS A 48 -9.10 11.02 -15.91
C LYS A 48 -9.09 10.89 -14.38
N LEU A 49 -9.80 9.88 -13.84
CA LEU A 49 -9.64 9.40 -12.46
C LEU A 49 -8.62 8.25 -12.34
N SER A 50 -7.86 7.99 -13.40
CA SER A 50 -6.76 7.03 -13.45
C SER A 50 -5.47 7.79 -13.78
N SER A 51 -4.44 7.57 -12.96
CA SER A 51 -3.12 8.23 -12.93
C SER A 51 -3.10 9.68 -12.45
N LYS A 52 -3.46 9.89 -11.18
CA LYS A 52 -2.63 10.83 -10.39
C LYS A 52 -1.27 10.14 -10.31
N GLU A 53 -0.25 10.62 -11.01
CA GLU A 53 1.14 10.25 -10.73
C GLU A 53 1.44 10.78 -9.32
N ASN A 54 0.97 10.06 -8.30
CA ASN A 54 1.36 10.26 -6.92
C ASN A 54 2.79 9.76 -6.84
N ASN A 55 3.75 10.65 -7.09
CA ASN A 55 5.14 10.39 -6.76
C ASN A 55 5.20 9.89 -5.31
N PRO A 56 6.06 8.89 -5.00
CA PRO A 56 6.22 8.44 -3.63
C PRO A 56 6.53 9.61 -2.70
N LEU A 57 6.02 9.53 -1.47
CA LEU A 57 6.24 10.54 -0.44
C LEU A 57 7.74 10.73 -0.21
N GLU A 58 8.15 12.00 -0.10
CA GLU A 58 9.55 12.36 0.13
C GLU A 58 9.94 12.15 1.60
N VAL A 59 10.13 10.88 1.98
CA VAL A 59 10.60 10.50 3.31
C VAL A 59 12.12 10.34 3.31
N PRO A 60 12.87 10.89 4.29
CA PRO A 60 14.29 10.60 4.42
C PRO A 60 14.55 9.09 4.55
N LEU A 61 15.47 8.55 3.74
CA LEU A 61 15.91 7.17 3.87
C LEU A 61 16.94 7.09 5.02
N ILE A 62 16.69 6.20 5.97
CA ILE A 62 17.61 5.90 7.06
C ILE A 62 18.00 4.42 6.93
N LEU A 63 19.30 4.15 6.85
CA LEU A 63 19.82 2.78 6.83
C LEU A 63 19.98 2.26 8.25
N GLN A 64 19.72 0.97 8.49
CA GLN A 64 19.92 0.38 9.82
C GLN A 64 21.39 0.13 10.14
N ASN A 65 22.19 -0.19 9.12
CA ASN A 65 23.61 -0.54 9.25
C ASN A 65 24.52 0.71 9.20
N PRO A 66 25.72 0.64 9.78
CA PRO A 66 26.35 -0.53 10.43
C PRO A 66 25.90 -0.81 11.87
N GLU A 67 25.11 0.04 12.49
CA GLU A 67 24.93 0.01 13.94
C GLU A 67 23.90 -1.01 14.43
N LEU A 68 22.90 -1.35 13.61
CA LEU A 68 21.80 -2.25 13.98
C LEU A 68 21.63 -3.36 12.94
N GLU A 69 22.33 -4.49 13.11
CA GLU A 69 22.27 -5.61 12.15
C GLU A 69 20.87 -6.25 12.04
N ARG A 70 20.01 -6.08 13.05
CA ARG A 70 18.58 -6.45 13.04
C ARG A 70 17.66 -5.28 13.38
N GLY A 71 18.02 -4.06 13.00
CA GLY A 71 17.29 -2.83 13.34
C GLY A 71 16.17 -2.43 12.39
N CYS A 72 15.65 -3.32 11.55
CA CYS A 72 14.73 -2.92 10.46
C CYS A 72 13.45 -2.26 10.98
N GLU A 73 12.88 -2.77 12.08
CA GLU A 73 11.64 -2.27 12.69
C GLU A 73 11.80 -0.87 13.27
N VAL A 74 12.83 -0.66 14.10
CA VAL A 74 13.11 0.63 14.74
C VAL A 74 13.60 1.67 13.73
N THR A 75 14.36 1.27 12.72
CA THR A 75 14.82 2.18 11.66
C THR A 75 13.67 2.63 10.76
N SER A 76 12.73 1.72 10.45
CA SER A 76 11.51 2.08 9.72
C SER A 76 10.63 3.02 10.55
N LEU A 77 10.55 2.81 11.87
CA LEU A 77 9.83 3.71 12.78
C LEU A 77 10.51 5.08 12.84
N ALA A 78 11.85 5.14 12.87
CA ALA A 78 12.59 6.40 12.81
C ALA A 78 12.23 7.18 11.54
N MET A 79 12.18 6.54 10.37
CA MET A 79 11.78 7.21 9.13
C MET A 79 10.34 7.78 9.22
N LEU A 80 9.41 7.00 9.80
CA LEU A 80 8.02 7.44 10.00
C LEU A 80 7.92 8.64 10.95
N LEU A 81 8.63 8.61 12.09
CA LEU A 81 8.66 9.71 13.07
C LEU A 81 9.30 10.97 12.48
N ASN A 82 10.43 10.84 11.78
CA ASN A 82 11.12 11.97 11.14
C ASN A 82 10.26 12.62 10.04
N PHE A 83 9.50 11.84 9.27
CA PHE A 83 8.53 12.39 8.32
C PHE A 83 7.48 13.28 9.00
N ASN A 84 7.08 12.93 10.23
CA ASN A 84 6.15 13.69 11.05
C ASN A 84 6.84 14.79 11.89
N SER A 85 8.01 15.27 11.44
CA SER A 85 8.79 16.33 12.09
C SER A 85 9.27 16.02 13.51
N LEU A 86 9.31 14.74 13.89
CA LEU A 86 9.89 14.28 15.14
C LEU A 86 11.32 13.81 14.86
N SER A 87 12.31 14.62 15.23
CA SER A 87 13.73 14.31 15.05
C SER A 87 14.16 13.20 16.01
N VAL A 88 13.98 11.94 15.60
CA VAL A 88 14.25 10.75 16.41
C VAL A 88 15.26 9.85 15.71
N ASP A 89 16.30 9.44 16.43
CA ASP A 89 17.35 8.57 15.91
C ASP A 89 17.02 7.08 16.10
N LYS A 90 17.46 6.23 15.17
CA LYS A 90 17.24 4.77 15.23
C LYS A 90 17.89 4.11 16.46
N LEU A 91 19.02 4.63 16.93
CA LEU A 91 19.71 4.12 18.12
C LEU A 91 18.93 4.44 19.37
N GLU A 92 18.35 5.63 19.44
CA GLU A 92 17.47 6.02 20.54
C GLU A 92 16.24 5.10 20.61
N LEU A 93 15.64 4.77 19.46
CA LEU A 93 14.54 3.80 19.39
C LEU A 93 14.98 2.38 19.77
N ALA A 94 16.19 1.98 19.37
CA ALA A 94 16.78 0.69 19.74
C ALA A 94 17.06 0.59 21.25
N GLU A 95 17.43 1.68 21.92
CA GLU A 95 17.60 1.72 23.37
C GLU A 95 16.27 1.64 24.12
N ASN A 96 15.22 2.26 23.57
CA ASN A 96 13.92 2.39 24.24
C ASN A 96 12.92 1.28 23.92
N ILE A 97 13.15 0.46 22.87
CA ILE A 97 12.29 -0.69 22.59
C ILE A 97 12.35 -1.70 23.74
N LYS A 98 11.21 -2.29 24.08
CA LYS A 98 11.19 -3.38 25.05
C LYS A 98 11.85 -4.63 24.46
N TYR A 99 12.80 -5.21 25.17
CA TYR A 99 13.45 -6.47 24.81
C TYR A 99 12.85 -7.68 25.53
N VAL A 100 12.92 -8.84 24.89
CA VAL A 100 12.72 -10.16 25.49
C VAL A 100 13.88 -11.07 25.11
N PRO A 101 14.32 -11.98 26.00
CA PRO A 101 15.42 -12.88 25.71
C PRO A 101 15.07 -13.81 24.53
N PHE A 102 16.08 -14.17 23.72
CA PHE A 102 15.92 -15.10 22.61
C PHE A 102 15.32 -16.45 23.07
N GLN A 103 15.76 -16.93 24.22
CA GLN A 103 15.20 -18.10 24.89
C GLN A 103 15.30 -17.97 26.41
N LYS A 104 14.27 -18.39 27.14
CA LYS A 104 14.24 -18.42 28.62
C LYS A 104 13.42 -19.61 29.11
N ASN A 105 13.97 -20.37 30.05
CA ASN A 105 13.31 -21.53 30.67
C ASN A 105 12.76 -22.56 29.65
N GLY A 106 13.49 -22.77 28.54
CA GLY A 106 13.08 -23.70 27.49
C GLY A 106 12.05 -23.14 26.48
N PHE A 107 11.53 -21.94 26.69
CA PHE A 107 10.64 -21.26 25.75
C PHE A 107 11.39 -20.21 24.95
N MET A 108 11.07 -20.10 23.66
CA MET A 108 11.57 -19.04 22.80
C MET A 108 10.92 -17.71 23.15
N GLY A 109 11.62 -16.60 22.91
CA GLY A 109 11.05 -15.26 23.01
C GLY A 109 9.88 -15.06 22.05
N ASN A 110 8.98 -14.15 22.41
CA ASN A 110 7.78 -13.83 21.63
C ASN A 110 7.82 -12.38 21.14
N MET A 111 7.79 -12.19 19.82
CA MET A 111 7.89 -10.86 19.19
C MET A 111 6.71 -9.93 19.52
N ASP A 112 5.57 -10.49 19.94
CA ASP A 112 4.43 -9.71 20.45
C ASP A 112 4.70 -9.08 21.83
N GLU A 113 5.71 -9.56 22.57
CA GLU A 113 6.04 -9.08 23.92
C GLU A 113 7.19 -8.06 23.94
N GLY A 114 8.07 -8.10 22.94
CA GLY A 114 9.25 -7.23 22.79
C GLY A 114 10.16 -7.71 21.65
N PHE A 115 11.22 -6.96 21.39
CA PHE A 115 12.28 -7.38 20.46
C PHE A 115 12.98 -8.63 20.99
N VAL A 116 13.01 -9.69 20.19
CA VAL A 116 13.53 -10.99 20.60
C VAL A 116 15.03 -11.10 20.34
N GLY A 117 15.81 -11.16 21.43
CA GLY A 117 17.26 -11.37 21.37
C GLY A 117 18.05 -10.11 21.03
N ASP A 118 19.15 -10.29 20.30
CA ASP A 118 20.11 -9.23 20.02
C ASP A 118 19.81 -8.48 18.72
N MET A 119 19.74 -7.14 18.80
CA MET A 119 19.49 -6.26 17.65
C MET A 119 20.79 -5.83 16.94
N TYR A 120 21.91 -5.83 17.65
CA TYR A 120 23.14 -5.15 17.27
C TYR A 120 24.11 -6.08 16.57
N ASP A 121 24.26 -7.31 17.07
CA ASP A 121 25.27 -8.27 16.64
C ASP A 121 24.61 -9.50 15.99
N ILE A 122 24.90 -9.74 14.72
CA ILE A 122 24.38 -10.83 13.90
C ILE A 122 24.84 -12.19 14.39
N ASP A 123 26.01 -12.27 15.04
CA ASP A 123 26.53 -13.51 15.62
C ASP A 123 25.81 -13.87 16.94
N MET A 124 25.16 -12.89 17.57
CA MET A 124 24.31 -13.12 18.74
C MET A 124 22.88 -13.55 18.35
N PRO A 125 22.23 -14.44 19.12
CA PRO A 125 20.87 -14.88 18.80
C PRO A 125 19.86 -13.73 18.85
N GLY A 126 19.20 -13.46 17.73
CA GLY A 126 18.17 -12.44 17.59
C GLY A 126 17.20 -12.76 16.47
N LEU A 127 16.04 -12.08 16.47
CA LEU A 127 15.04 -12.23 15.42
C LEU A 127 14.44 -10.90 14.96
N GLY A 128 13.75 -10.18 15.86
CA GLY A 128 12.97 -9.00 15.47
C GLY A 128 11.87 -8.71 16.48
N VAL A 129 10.93 -7.85 16.08
CA VAL A 129 9.78 -7.45 16.91
C VAL A 129 8.51 -7.30 16.07
N HIS A 130 7.35 -7.60 16.67
CA HIS A 130 6.06 -7.39 16.02
C HIS A 130 5.52 -5.98 16.30
N ILE A 131 4.36 -5.66 15.73
CA ILE A 131 3.77 -4.33 15.83
C ILE A 131 3.44 -3.89 17.27
N LYS A 132 3.07 -4.80 18.18
CA LYS A 132 2.60 -4.42 19.52
C LYS A 132 3.66 -3.64 20.31
N PRO A 133 4.90 -4.11 20.48
CA PRO A 133 5.93 -3.30 21.12
C PRO A 133 6.32 -2.04 20.34
N ILE A 134 6.18 -2.03 19.01
CA ILE A 134 6.44 -0.85 18.16
C ILE A 134 5.41 0.25 18.40
N LEU A 135 4.12 -0.10 18.58
CA LEU A 135 3.08 0.85 18.97
C LEU A 135 3.38 1.48 20.33
N GLU A 136 3.76 0.66 21.31
CA GLU A 136 4.13 1.15 22.65
C GLU A 136 5.38 2.04 22.61
N LEU A 137 6.36 1.71 21.75
CA LEU A 137 7.53 2.56 21.52
C LEU A 137 7.13 3.90 20.90
N ALA A 138 6.28 3.91 19.88
CA ALA A 138 5.84 5.13 19.22
C ALA A 138 5.13 6.10 20.18
N LYS A 139 4.36 5.58 21.17
CA LYS A 139 3.69 6.38 22.21
C LYS A 139 4.64 7.18 23.10
N LEU A 140 5.93 6.83 23.13
CA LEU A 140 6.93 7.62 23.86
C LEU A 140 7.28 8.94 23.14
N TYR A 141 7.01 9.02 21.84
CA TYR A 141 7.45 10.12 20.97
C TYR A 141 6.31 10.98 20.42
N ILE A 142 5.12 10.42 20.34
CA ILE A 142 3.94 11.12 19.84
C ILE A 142 2.70 10.71 20.64
N SER A 143 1.72 11.61 20.72
CA SER A 143 0.47 11.34 21.39
C SER A 143 -0.27 10.14 20.77
N GLU A 144 -0.85 9.30 21.62
CA GLU A 144 -1.49 8.04 21.21
C GLU A 144 -2.62 8.24 20.18
N ASN A 145 -3.33 9.36 20.24
CA ASN A 145 -4.39 9.69 19.28
C ASN A 145 -3.87 9.96 17.85
N CYS A 146 -2.57 10.22 17.67
CA CYS A 146 -1.94 10.38 16.36
C CYS A 146 -1.49 9.04 15.77
N ILE A 147 -1.45 7.97 16.58
CA ILE A 147 -0.95 6.65 16.19
C ILE A 147 -2.14 5.82 15.69
N ILE A 148 -2.13 5.46 14.42
CA ILE A 148 -3.19 4.66 13.81
C ILE A 148 -2.66 3.26 13.51
N ASP A 149 -3.04 2.30 14.34
CA ASP A 149 -2.79 0.88 14.10
C ASP A 149 -3.65 0.41 12.93
N LEU A 150 -2.99 0.04 11.83
CA LEU A 150 -3.62 -0.50 10.62
C LEU A 150 -3.57 -2.03 10.59
N THR A 151 -3.20 -2.66 11.71
CA THR A 151 -3.06 -4.12 11.77
C THR A 151 -4.38 -4.84 11.47
N GLY A 152 -4.33 -5.80 10.56
CA GLY A 152 -5.49 -6.60 10.15
C GLY A 152 -6.41 -5.95 9.12
N SER A 153 -6.16 -4.68 8.76
CA SER A 153 -6.88 -3.96 7.69
C SER A 153 -6.69 -4.59 6.31
N ASN A 154 -7.41 -4.08 5.31
CA ASN A 154 -7.18 -4.50 3.92
C ASN A 154 -6.06 -3.67 3.29
N PRO A 155 -5.36 -4.15 2.24
CA PRO A 155 -4.33 -3.38 1.55
C PRO A 155 -4.75 -1.98 1.12
N GLU A 156 -6.02 -1.81 0.73
CA GLU A 156 -6.59 -0.51 0.34
C GLU A 156 -6.51 0.54 1.46
N ASP A 157 -6.51 0.12 2.72
CA ASP A 157 -6.40 1.05 3.85
C ASP A 157 -4.98 1.59 4.01
N LEU A 158 -3.95 0.81 3.63
CA LEU A 158 -2.57 1.29 3.53
C LEU A 158 -2.48 2.40 2.46
N TYR A 159 -3.10 2.17 1.31
CA TYR A 159 -3.08 3.11 0.18
C TYR A 159 -3.88 4.39 0.47
N LYS A 160 -5.00 4.29 1.18
CA LYS A 160 -5.72 5.48 1.67
C LYS A 160 -4.89 6.33 2.63
N ALA A 161 -3.99 5.73 3.40
CA ALA A 161 -3.04 6.50 4.22
C ALA A 161 -2.05 7.25 3.33
N ILE A 162 -1.50 6.57 2.32
CA ILE A 162 -0.60 7.20 1.33
C ILE A 162 -1.28 8.32 0.54
N ASP A 163 -2.53 8.15 0.11
CA ASP A 163 -3.31 9.18 -0.60
C ASP A 163 -3.53 10.44 0.25
N LYS A 164 -3.46 10.30 1.58
CA LYS A 164 -3.53 11.39 2.56
C LYS A 164 -2.14 11.85 3.03
N GLU A 165 -1.10 11.46 2.31
CA GLU A 165 0.29 11.84 2.58
C GLU A 165 0.83 11.31 3.93
N HIS A 166 0.35 10.15 4.37
CA HIS A 166 0.84 9.47 5.57
C HIS A 166 1.55 8.16 5.20
N PRO A 167 2.89 8.08 5.29
CA PRO A 167 3.64 6.85 5.02
C PRO A 167 3.34 5.80 6.09
N VAL A 168 3.48 4.52 5.72
CA VAL A 168 3.03 3.42 6.57
C VAL A 168 4.21 2.52 6.94
N TRP A 169 4.45 2.32 8.23
CA TRP A 169 5.36 1.30 8.74
C TRP A 169 4.75 -0.09 8.51
N ILE A 170 5.53 -1.03 7.97
CA ILE A 170 5.05 -2.35 7.54
C ILE A 170 5.98 -3.45 8.04
N LEU A 171 5.41 -4.50 8.64
CA LEU A 171 6.11 -5.78 8.80
C LEU A 171 5.85 -6.69 7.60
N THR A 172 6.92 -7.18 6.97
CA THR A 172 6.89 -8.04 5.78
C THR A 172 8.09 -8.99 5.80
N ASN A 173 8.48 -9.56 4.66
CA ASN A 173 9.71 -10.33 4.54
C ASN A 173 10.65 -9.73 3.49
N ALA A 174 11.95 -10.02 3.62
CA ALA A 174 13.00 -9.45 2.78
C ALA A 174 12.93 -9.84 1.28
N SER A 175 12.10 -10.81 0.90
CA SER A 175 11.84 -11.13 -0.52
C SER A 175 10.65 -10.37 -1.10
N PHE A 176 9.88 -9.66 -0.26
CA PHE A 176 8.68 -8.90 -0.62
C PHE A 176 7.66 -9.66 -1.47
N ARG A 177 7.60 -10.97 -1.27
CA ARG A 177 6.64 -11.89 -1.90
C ARG A 177 6.26 -12.97 -0.93
N LYS A 178 5.19 -13.71 -1.23
CA LYS A 178 4.77 -14.85 -0.42
C LYS A 178 5.91 -15.87 -0.29
N LEU A 179 6.25 -16.21 0.95
CA LEU A 179 7.23 -17.23 1.26
C LEU A 179 6.59 -18.63 1.21
N PRO A 180 7.34 -19.65 0.78
CA PRO A 180 6.91 -21.03 0.91
C PRO A 180 6.97 -21.50 2.37
N ASP A 181 6.17 -22.52 2.73
CA ASP A 181 5.99 -22.98 4.11
C ASP A 181 7.31 -23.40 4.80
N TYR A 182 8.31 -23.87 4.04
CA TYR A 182 9.60 -24.28 4.60
C TYR A 182 10.46 -23.12 5.12
N GLU A 183 10.14 -21.87 4.77
CA GLU A 183 10.80 -20.66 5.33
C GLU A 183 10.25 -20.31 6.73
N PHE A 184 9.22 -21.02 7.21
CA PHE A 184 8.65 -20.84 8.53
C PHE A 184 9.10 -21.92 9.50
N ARG A 185 9.17 -21.54 10.78
CA ARG A 185 9.45 -22.43 11.90
C ARG A 185 8.40 -22.25 12.98
N THR A 186 8.05 -23.34 13.64
CA THR A 186 7.20 -23.29 14.84
C THR A 186 8.07 -23.10 16.06
N TRP A 187 7.87 -21.99 16.76
CA TRP A 187 8.48 -21.71 18.06
C TRP A 187 7.47 -21.96 19.18
N LYS A 188 7.93 -22.63 20.24
CA LYS A 188 7.18 -22.74 21.49
C LYS A 188 7.52 -21.56 22.38
N THR A 189 6.56 -20.68 22.61
CA THR A 189 6.71 -19.54 23.52
C THR A 189 5.89 -19.77 24.80
N ASN A 190 6.07 -18.88 25.77
CA ASN A 190 5.23 -18.80 26.97
C ASN A 190 3.73 -18.57 26.66
N MET A 191 3.39 -18.12 25.45
CA MET A 191 2.03 -17.82 24.98
C MET A 191 1.49 -18.87 23.99
N GLY A 192 2.15 -20.03 23.92
CA GLY A 192 1.82 -21.13 23.01
C GLY A 192 2.71 -21.18 21.77
N GLU A 193 2.29 -21.95 20.77
CA GLU A 193 3.04 -22.06 19.52
C GLU A 193 2.85 -20.81 18.64
N ARG A 194 3.95 -20.38 18.01
CA ARG A 194 3.99 -19.25 17.08
C ARG A 194 4.79 -19.63 15.84
N GLN A 195 4.28 -19.28 14.67
CA GLN A 195 5.05 -19.36 13.43
C GLN A 195 5.97 -18.15 13.33
N VAL A 196 7.24 -18.38 13.03
CA VAL A 196 8.24 -17.32 12.81
C VAL A 196 9.00 -17.60 11.52
N THR A 197 9.58 -16.56 10.92
CA THR A 197 10.50 -16.68 9.79
C THR A 197 11.70 -15.78 10.00
N TYR A 198 12.90 -16.29 9.71
CA TYR A 198 14.13 -15.48 9.71
C TYR A 198 14.24 -14.59 8.47
N ARG A 199 13.24 -14.63 7.58
CA ARG A 199 13.08 -13.69 6.47
C ARG A 199 12.28 -12.45 6.85
N GLN A 200 11.76 -12.37 8.09
CA GLN A 200 11.04 -11.20 8.56
C GLN A 200 11.88 -9.95 8.32
N HIS A 201 11.20 -8.89 7.92
CA HIS A 201 11.77 -7.59 7.63
C HIS A 201 10.75 -6.50 7.90
N SER A 202 11.21 -5.27 8.05
CA SER A 202 10.35 -4.10 8.19
C SER A 202 10.82 -2.98 7.29
N VAL A 203 9.86 -2.30 6.69
CA VAL A 203 10.08 -1.23 5.72
C VAL A 203 9.06 -0.11 5.91
N LEU A 204 9.29 1.03 5.27
CA LEU A 204 8.32 2.12 5.21
C LEU A 204 7.70 2.20 3.81
N LEU A 205 6.39 2.02 3.71
CA LEU A 205 5.62 2.26 2.48
C LEU A 205 5.50 3.77 2.25
N THR A 206 5.97 4.23 1.08
CA THR A 206 6.01 5.65 0.71
C THR A 206 5.13 5.97 -0.49
N GLY A 207 4.71 4.99 -1.29
CA GLY A 207 3.94 5.25 -2.50
C GLY A 207 3.30 4.00 -3.09
N TYR A 208 2.39 4.17 -4.04
CA TYR A 208 1.88 3.09 -4.86
C TYR A 208 1.38 3.56 -6.24
N THR A 209 1.27 2.62 -7.16
CA THR A 209 0.53 2.70 -8.43
C THR A 209 -0.41 1.50 -8.54
N ASP A 210 -1.07 1.34 -9.69
CA ASP A 210 -1.87 0.15 -9.99
C ASP A 210 -1.04 -1.16 -9.95
N GLN A 211 0.26 -1.10 -10.26
CA GLN A 211 1.12 -2.30 -10.40
C GLN A 211 2.20 -2.43 -9.34
N TYR A 212 2.59 -1.33 -8.69
CA TYR A 212 3.75 -1.32 -7.79
C TYR A 212 3.45 -0.61 -6.49
N VAL A 213 4.17 -1.00 -5.44
CA VAL A 213 4.38 -0.17 -4.26
C VAL A 213 5.80 0.38 -4.27
N TYR A 214 6.01 1.49 -3.56
CA TYR A 214 7.32 2.09 -3.34
C TYR A 214 7.62 2.08 -1.85
N ILE A 215 8.81 1.62 -1.49
CA ILE A 215 9.23 1.48 -0.11
C ILE A 215 10.60 2.13 0.14
N ASN A 216 10.81 2.62 1.34
CA ASN A 216 12.15 2.81 1.88
C ASN A 216 12.52 1.55 2.69
N ASP A 217 13.54 0.84 2.22
CA ASP A 217 14.08 -0.36 2.84
C ASP A 217 15.31 0.02 3.67
N PRO A 218 15.33 -0.19 5.01
CA PRO A 218 16.48 0.18 5.84
C PRO A 218 17.76 -0.63 5.56
N LEU A 219 17.70 -1.68 4.73
CA LEU A 219 18.86 -2.45 4.27
C LEU A 219 19.36 -2.06 2.88
N ASP A 220 18.67 -1.17 2.17
CA ASP A 220 18.98 -0.82 0.78
C ASP A 220 19.22 0.69 0.62
N THR A 221 20.20 1.06 -0.19
CA THR A 221 20.50 2.47 -0.50
C THR A 221 19.56 3.05 -1.55
N GLU A 222 18.78 2.21 -2.25
CA GLU A 222 17.73 2.63 -3.17
C GLU A 222 16.53 3.22 -2.41
N LYS A 223 16.38 4.55 -2.45
CA LYS A 223 15.21 5.26 -1.96
C LYS A 223 13.98 4.97 -2.83
N ASN A 224 12.81 4.83 -2.23
CA ASN A 224 11.55 4.55 -2.94
C ASN A 224 11.67 3.35 -3.88
N LYS A 225 12.29 2.27 -3.39
CA LYS A 225 12.47 1.02 -4.12
C LYS A 225 11.12 0.48 -4.58
N ARG A 226 11.05 0.15 -5.86
CA ARG A 226 9.83 -0.33 -6.51
C ARG A 226 9.67 -1.84 -6.34
N ILE A 227 8.51 -2.26 -5.81
CA ILE A 227 8.16 -3.67 -5.58
C ILE A 227 6.83 -3.99 -6.28
N ASP A 228 6.68 -5.19 -6.83
CA ASP A 228 5.38 -5.65 -7.36
C ASP A 228 4.31 -5.59 -6.25
N LYS A 229 3.20 -4.91 -6.55
CA LYS A 229 2.16 -4.62 -5.56
C LYS A 229 1.52 -5.90 -5.03
N LYS A 230 1.22 -6.86 -5.92
CA LYS A 230 0.54 -8.09 -5.54
C LYS A 230 1.45 -8.95 -4.66
N ASP A 231 2.71 -9.12 -5.05
CA ASP A 231 3.68 -9.86 -4.25
C ASP A 231 3.85 -9.24 -2.85
N PHE A 232 3.95 -7.91 -2.80
CA PHE A 232 4.04 -7.17 -1.53
C PHE A 232 2.81 -7.39 -0.63
N GLU A 233 1.61 -7.28 -1.19
CA GLU A 233 0.36 -7.52 -0.46
C GLU A 233 0.30 -8.95 0.08
N GLU A 234 0.65 -9.95 -0.72
CA GLU A 234 0.66 -11.35 -0.29
C GLU A 234 1.69 -11.60 0.83
N ALA A 235 2.87 -10.96 0.76
CA ALA A 235 3.90 -11.03 1.79
C ALA A 235 3.43 -10.42 3.12
N TRP A 236 2.85 -9.21 3.07
CA TRP A 236 2.32 -8.51 4.23
C TRP A 236 1.18 -9.28 4.89
N VAL A 237 0.25 -9.80 4.08
CA VAL A 237 -0.85 -10.64 4.56
C VAL A 237 -0.34 -11.90 5.24
N GLN A 238 0.69 -12.55 4.67
CA GLN A 238 1.26 -13.77 5.23
C GLN A 238 1.90 -13.56 6.61
N LEU A 239 2.44 -12.38 6.91
CA LEU A 239 3.02 -12.04 8.22
C LEU A 239 2.04 -11.30 9.16
N GLY A 240 0.74 -11.49 8.94
CA GLY A 240 -0.28 -11.07 9.88
C GLY A 240 -0.75 -9.63 9.71
N ARG A 241 -0.53 -9.02 8.54
CA ARG A 241 -1.06 -7.69 8.18
C ARG A 241 -0.70 -6.60 9.18
N GLN A 242 0.54 -6.59 9.67
CA GLN A 242 0.99 -5.68 10.71
C GLN A 242 1.43 -4.35 10.10
N ALA A 243 0.82 -3.25 10.54
CA ALA A 243 1.04 -1.93 9.96
C ALA A 243 0.69 -0.79 10.92
N LEU A 244 1.39 0.33 10.79
CA LEU A 244 1.14 1.55 11.57
C LEU A 244 1.36 2.78 10.69
N THR A 245 0.50 3.79 10.84
CA THR A 245 0.75 5.13 10.32
C THR A 245 0.59 6.19 11.42
N ILE A 246 1.14 7.37 11.19
CA ILE A 246 0.96 8.54 12.06
C ILE A 246 0.14 9.59 11.32
N ILE A 247 -0.86 10.15 12.01
CA ILE A 247 -1.70 11.25 11.56
C ILE A 247 -1.63 12.35 12.65
N PRO A 248 -0.87 13.45 12.42
CA PRO A 248 -0.70 14.52 13.40
C PRO A 248 -1.96 15.37 13.62
#